data_AF-A0A6C0HXR3-F1
#
_entry.id   AF-A0A6C0HXR3-F1
#
_cell.length_a   1.000
_cell.length_b   1.000
_cell.length_c   1.000
_cell.angle_alpha   90.00
_cell.angle_beta   90.00
_cell.angle_gamma   90.00
#
_symmetry.space_group_name_H-M   'P 1'
#
loop_
_entity.id
_entity.type
_entity.pdbx_description
1 polymer ?
#
loop_
_entity_poly.entity_id
_entity_poly.type
_entity_poly.pdbx_seq_one_letter_code
_entity_poly.pdbx_strand_id
1 'polypeptide(L)'
;MKAVTRKRKEKQKEIRGGVLFTSQPDILSELKRIVSYAYIEDFSIRHSSVLLKIPLRSPEVFTSHCGVNTIVLKVIPMHKTKYKSIDIEHEKIDPAYKFENEVRTHQEIIKRSIEKWSCSIVPTLLHADIYTPEQLAITFPKINSFFKGGNLGLIFMEQITNGRDLAPTLHKKIHFYPQARRLLIMFAEIGFLHNDPHLGNILHSDNDVFILIDFGRTTYIPEPELSFFKRTLTSYDASKNPLLKQNILSFVYESRHPDYMPSDYPSHYQWFIRDILADTDEIDLSVAIADESSIVDPIKIEESQKEFCIKTPPLYPYGGVERIPKNGLLLSEYPELNDDKDTVLLAVKQDGYALQFASDRLREDKDVLDAALEQNLNAIQFAPSLTRDKKYMLSVAKLNFTYLQYVSPELWLDTEFIVDAIKQNAKSIQFVPPVWRGQKEWMLYCVKRDGLLLKYASPTLRKDREIVLAAVTENGNAIDFTTVRDPEIMKMATIHGYRPTKEEVKMKNKFKEPNLDDCEYRRCGVSGGKRKTRRNIKKRT
;
A
#
# COMPACT_ATOMS: atom_id res chain seq x y z
N MET A 1 -23.40 36.40 -27.35
CA MET A 1 -22.14 36.04 -28.02
C MET A 1 -21.01 36.85 -27.38
N LYS A 2 -19.94 36.16 -26.98
CA LYS A 2 -18.81 36.59 -26.13
C LYS A 2 -19.13 36.69 -24.63
N ALA A 3 -18.29 36.03 -23.83
CA ALA A 3 -18.27 35.89 -22.38
C ALA A 3 -19.22 34.85 -21.73
N VAL A 4 -18.98 33.57 -22.03
CA VAL A 4 -19.07 32.49 -21.01
C VAL A 4 -17.73 31.76 -20.98
N THR A 5 -16.68 32.52 -20.67
CA THR A 5 -15.34 32.03 -20.33
C THR A 5 -15.35 31.57 -18.87
N ARG A 6 -14.70 30.43 -18.62
CA ARG A 6 -14.45 29.81 -17.29
C ARG A 6 -15.65 29.16 -16.59
N LYS A 7 -16.17 28.06 -17.15
CA LYS A 7 -16.73 26.93 -16.38
C LYS A 7 -16.94 25.74 -17.30
N ARG A 8 -15.86 25.00 -17.52
CA ARG A 8 -15.82 23.58 -17.95
C ARG A 8 -14.36 23.12 -17.92
N LYS A 9 -13.72 23.27 -16.76
CA LYS A 9 -12.68 22.34 -16.30
C LYS A 9 -13.42 21.23 -15.54
N GLU A 10 -14.24 20.47 -16.27
CA GLU A 10 -14.83 19.24 -15.75
C GLU A 10 -13.98 18.10 -16.29
N LYS A 11 -13.24 17.48 -15.36
CA LYS A 11 -12.94 16.05 -15.34
C LYS A 11 -12.33 15.45 -16.63
N GLN A 12 -11.14 15.92 -17.00
CA GLN A 12 -10.12 14.98 -17.45
C GLN A 12 -9.59 14.26 -16.20
N LYS A 13 -10.22 13.16 -15.82
CA LYS A 13 -9.50 12.10 -15.10
C LYS A 13 -8.56 11.49 -16.13
N GLU A 14 -7.36 12.06 -16.25
CA GLU A 14 -6.21 11.34 -16.79
C GLU A 14 -6.04 10.09 -15.91
N ILE A 15 -6.43 8.93 -16.43
CA ILE A 15 -5.89 7.67 -15.94
C ILE A 15 -4.44 7.65 -16.43
N ARG A 16 -3.55 8.25 -15.64
CA ARG A 16 -2.10 8.09 -15.82
C ARG A 16 -1.80 6.61 -15.67
N GLY A 17 -1.35 5.98 -16.75
CA GLY A 17 -0.85 4.61 -16.74
C GLY A 17 0.15 4.43 -15.61
N GLY A 18 -0.18 3.56 -14.66
CA GLY A 18 0.78 2.88 -13.79
C GLY A 18 0.74 1.41 -14.24
N VAL A 19 1.83 0.65 -14.28
CA VAL A 19 2.77 0.38 -13.19
C VAL A 19 4.12 -0.01 -13.82
N LEU A 20 5.18 0.75 -13.55
CA LEU A 20 6.53 0.50 -14.08
C LEU A 20 7.28 -0.47 -13.16
N PHE A 21 7.50 -1.71 -13.60
CA PHE A 21 8.58 -2.53 -13.06
C PHE A 21 9.87 -2.08 -13.76
N THR A 22 10.79 -1.44 -13.03
CA THR A 22 12.00 -0.90 -13.63
C THR A 22 12.91 -2.02 -14.12
N SER A 23 13.04 -2.16 -15.43
CA SER A 23 14.25 -2.67 -16.07
C SER A 23 15.32 -1.58 -16.04
N GLN A 24 16.60 -1.96 -16.06
CA GLN A 24 17.68 -1.00 -16.32
C GLN A 24 17.33 -0.17 -17.58
N PRO A 25 17.53 1.16 -17.60
CA PRO A 25 17.20 2.02 -18.75
C PRO A 25 17.76 1.51 -20.10
N ASP A 26 18.88 0.79 -20.04
CA ASP A 26 19.54 0.17 -21.18
C ASP A 26 18.70 -0.96 -21.81
N ILE A 27 17.99 -1.76 -21.01
CA ILE A 27 17.20 -2.92 -21.50
C ILE A 27 15.99 -2.46 -22.30
N LEU A 28 15.25 -1.44 -21.85
CA LEU A 28 14.07 -0.97 -22.57
C LEU A 28 14.44 -0.36 -23.93
N SER A 29 15.56 0.38 -23.98
CA SER A 29 16.09 0.94 -25.23
C SER A 29 16.46 -0.18 -26.21
N GLU A 30 17.04 -1.26 -25.70
CA GLU A 30 17.41 -2.43 -26.48
C GLU A 30 16.20 -3.25 -26.94
N LEU A 31 15.20 -3.44 -26.09
CA LEU A 31 13.92 -4.07 -26.47
C LEU A 31 13.21 -3.27 -27.58
N LYS A 32 13.19 -1.93 -27.49
CA LYS A 32 12.65 -1.07 -28.55
C LYS A 32 13.39 -1.29 -29.87
N ARG A 33 14.72 -1.36 -29.81
CA ARG A 33 15.59 -1.71 -30.95
C ARG A 33 15.11 -3.05 -31.51
N ILE A 34 15.16 -4.12 -30.72
CA ILE A 34 14.82 -5.50 -31.11
C ILE A 34 13.44 -5.60 -31.76
N VAL A 35 12.41 -5.13 -31.08
CA VAL A 35 11.02 -5.24 -31.54
C VAL A 35 10.79 -4.50 -32.86
N SER A 36 11.56 -3.44 -33.14
CA SER A 36 11.41 -2.67 -34.39
C SER A 36 11.77 -3.49 -35.64
N TYR A 37 12.77 -4.38 -35.56
CA TYR A 37 13.27 -5.15 -36.71
C TYR A 37 12.98 -6.65 -36.64
N ALA A 38 12.68 -7.20 -35.46
CA ALA A 38 12.49 -8.63 -35.29
C ALA A 38 11.16 -9.12 -35.90
N TYR A 39 11.16 -10.34 -36.44
CA TYR A 39 9.92 -11.03 -36.80
C TYR A 39 9.18 -11.42 -35.52
N ILE A 40 7.84 -11.32 -35.52
CA ILE A 40 7.01 -11.65 -34.35
C ILE A 40 6.09 -12.80 -34.76
N GLU A 41 6.25 -13.93 -34.08
CA GLU A 41 5.51 -15.17 -34.28
C GLU A 41 4.41 -15.31 -33.24
N ASP A 42 3.25 -15.78 -33.69
CA ASP A 42 2.16 -16.13 -32.79
C ASP A 42 2.55 -17.42 -32.07
N PHE A 43 2.68 -17.33 -30.76
CA PHE A 43 3.08 -18.47 -29.95
C PHE A 43 1.85 -19.22 -29.44
N SER A 44 0.94 -18.53 -28.75
CA SER A 44 -0.37 -19.08 -28.40
C SER A 44 -1.36 -17.98 -28.01
N ILE A 45 -2.65 -18.26 -28.20
CA ILE A 45 -3.74 -17.44 -27.67
C ILE A 45 -4.35 -18.21 -26.51
N ARG A 46 -4.34 -17.61 -25.33
CA ARG A 46 -4.97 -18.13 -24.12
C ARG A 46 -6.15 -17.24 -23.78
N HIS A 47 -7.19 -17.81 -23.16
CA HIS A 47 -8.49 -17.18 -22.93
C HIS A 47 -8.46 -15.69 -22.49
N SER A 48 -7.41 -15.23 -21.80
CA SER A 48 -7.21 -13.85 -21.35
C SER A 48 -5.82 -13.23 -21.66
N SER A 49 -4.96 -13.88 -22.45
CA SER A 49 -3.64 -13.34 -22.82
C SER A 49 -3.12 -13.89 -24.15
N VAL A 50 -2.24 -13.14 -24.81
CA VAL A 50 -1.57 -13.56 -26.04
C VAL A 50 -0.10 -13.75 -25.75
N LEU A 51 0.44 -14.91 -26.09
CA LEU A 51 1.86 -15.16 -26.09
C LEU A 51 2.40 -14.97 -27.51
N LEU A 52 3.47 -14.20 -27.62
CA LEU A 52 4.20 -13.92 -28.85
C LEU A 52 5.66 -14.33 -28.67
N LYS A 53 6.27 -14.84 -29.74
CA LYS A 53 7.67 -15.23 -29.79
C LYS A 53 8.43 -14.29 -30.73
N ILE A 54 9.57 -13.78 -30.28
CA ILE A 54 10.41 -12.83 -31.01
C ILE A 54 11.80 -13.46 -31.17
N PRO A 55 12.05 -14.24 -32.24
CA PRO A 55 13.37 -14.82 -32.50
C PRO A 55 14.39 -13.74 -32.85
N LEU A 56 15.61 -13.88 -32.32
CA LEU A 56 16.72 -12.96 -32.59
C LEU A 56 17.64 -13.55 -33.68
N ARG A 57 18.16 -12.69 -34.58
CA ARG A 57 18.98 -13.13 -35.72
C ARG A 57 20.38 -13.60 -35.31
N SER A 58 20.89 -13.07 -34.22
CA SER A 58 22.13 -13.45 -33.56
C SER A 58 21.87 -13.41 -32.05
N PRO A 59 22.59 -14.20 -31.22
CA PRO A 59 22.50 -14.08 -29.78
C PRO A 59 22.83 -12.64 -29.38
N GLU A 60 21.85 -11.89 -28.88
CA GLU A 60 22.08 -10.54 -28.38
C GLU A 60 22.50 -10.66 -26.93
N VAL A 61 23.65 -10.06 -26.59
CA VAL A 61 24.15 -10.02 -25.21
C VAL A 61 23.64 -8.73 -24.59
N PHE A 62 22.65 -8.82 -23.72
CA PHE A 62 22.34 -7.69 -22.84
C PHE A 62 23.53 -7.50 -21.90
N THR A 63 23.90 -6.25 -21.60
CA THR A 63 25.13 -5.85 -20.89
C THR A 63 25.37 -6.53 -19.52
N SER A 64 24.41 -7.30 -19.02
CA SER A 64 24.42 -8.01 -17.74
C SER A 64 23.87 -9.45 -17.78
N HIS A 65 23.45 -9.97 -18.95
CA HIS A 65 22.73 -11.25 -19.07
C HIS A 65 23.32 -12.14 -20.17
N CYS A 66 23.12 -13.46 -20.08
CA CYS A 66 23.60 -14.43 -21.05
C CYS A 66 22.94 -14.24 -22.42
N GLY A 67 23.57 -14.75 -23.49
CA GLY A 67 23.12 -14.51 -24.86
C GLY A 67 21.67 -14.93 -25.11
N VAL A 68 20.84 -13.97 -25.49
CA VAL A 68 19.42 -14.19 -25.74
C VAL A 68 19.21 -14.60 -27.18
N ASN A 69 18.54 -15.73 -27.40
CA ASN A 69 18.21 -16.21 -28.74
C ASN A 69 16.75 -15.95 -29.11
N THR A 70 15.88 -15.82 -28.12
CA THR A 70 14.46 -15.54 -28.33
C THR A 70 13.89 -14.76 -27.14
N ILE A 71 12.96 -13.86 -27.42
CA ILE A 71 12.16 -13.19 -26.40
C ILE A 71 10.73 -13.73 -26.45
N VAL A 72 10.19 -14.13 -25.31
CA VAL A 72 8.77 -14.45 -25.14
C VAL A 72 8.08 -13.23 -24.59
N LEU A 73 7.07 -12.75 -25.31
CA LEU A 73 6.25 -11.61 -24.92
C LEU A 73 4.85 -12.12 -24.56
N LYS A 74 4.46 -11.94 -23.30
CA LYS A 74 3.07 -12.10 -22.88
C LYS A 74 2.37 -10.76 -22.92
N VAL A 75 1.22 -10.73 -23.59
CA VAL A 75 0.34 -9.57 -23.69
C VAL A 75 -0.94 -9.86 -22.92
N ILE A 76 -1.19 -9.07 -21.90
CA ILE A 76 -2.40 -9.13 -21.08
C ILE A 76 -3.23 -7.89 -21.40
N PRO A 77 -4.37 -8.02 -22.10
CA PRO A 77 -5.29 -6.90 -22.26
C PRO A 77 -5.77 -6.39 -20.90
N MET A 78 -5.90 -5.07 -20.72
CA MET A 78 -6.52 -4.46 -19.52
C MET A 78 -7.99 -4.11 -19.73
N HIS A 79 -8.37 -3.92 -20.99
CA HIS A 79 -9.73 -3.58 -21.42
C HIS A 79 -10.05 -4.36 -22.68
N LYS A 80 -11.33 -4.41 -23.09
CA LYS A 80 -11.76 -5.19 -24.26
C LYS A 80 -10.88 -4.82 -25.46
N THR A 81 -10.13 -5.80 -25.94
CA THR A 81 -9.07 -5.64 -26.95
C THR A 81 -9.25 -6.70 -28.02
N LYS A 82 -9.02 -6.32 -29.27
CA LYS A 82 -8.96 -7.28 -30.38
C LYS A 82 -7.53 -7.60 -30.73
N TYR A 83 -7.22 -8.88 -30.90
CA TYR A 83 -5.97 -9.36 -31.47
C TYR A 83 -6.24 -10.01 -32.82
N LYS A 84 -5.69 -9.47 -33.92
CA LYS A 84 -5.91 -9.99 -35.30
C LYS A 84 -7.38 -10.34 -35.62
N SER A 85 -8.33 -9.54 -35.12
CA SER A 85 -9.79 -9.70 -35.26
C SER A 85 -10.48 -10.66 -34.29
N ILE A 86 -9.74 -11.33 -33.40
CA ILE A 86 -10.27 -12.14 -32.31
C ILE A 86 -10.50 -11.23 -31.10
N ASP A 87 -11.71 -11.24 -30.54
CA ASP A 87 -11.98 -10.56 -29.27
C ASP A 87 -11.31 -11.34 -28.13
N ILE A 88 -10.47 -10.67 -27.35
CA ILE A 88 -9.92 -11.23 -26.12
C ILE A 88 -10.81 -10.78 -24.97
N GLU A 89 -11.53 -11.73 -24.39
CA GLU A 89 -12.38 -11.49 -23.23
C GLU A 89 -11.55 -11.41 -21.95
N HIS A 90 -12.00 -10.57 -21.01
CA HIS A 90 -11.39 -10.51 -19.69
C HIS A 90 -11.97 -11.59 -18.80
N GLU A 91 -11.12 -12.19 -17.97
CA GLU A 91 -11.58 -13.02 -16.86
C GLU A 91 -12.38 -12.19 -15.85
N LYS A 92 -13.10 -12.86 -14.95
CA LYS A 92 -13.84 -12.19 -13.85
C LYS A 92 -12.93 -11.38 -12.92
N ILE A 93 -11.63 -11.68 -12.90
CA ILE A 93 -10.61 -11.06 -12.05
C ILE A 93 -10.08 -9.78 -12.72
N ASP A 94 -9.81 -8.75 -11.92
CA ASP A 94 -9.22 -7.49 -12.39
C ASP A 94 -7.90 -7.74 -13.18
N PRO A 95 -7.83 -7.39 -14.47
CA PRO A 95 -6.64 -7.61 -15.31
C PRO A 95 -5.38 -6.94 -14.79
N ALA A 96 -5.50 -5.78 -14.13
CA ALA A 96 -4.35 -5.08 -13.56
C ALA A 96 -3.75 -5.86 -12.38
N TYR A 97 -4.61 -6.32 -11.47
CA TYR A 97 -4.22 -7.19 -10.38
C TYR A 97 -3.58 -8.50 -10.89
N LYS A 98 -4.15 -9.12 -11.92
CA LYS A 98 -3.61 -10.34 -12.54
C LYS A 98 -2.20 -10.11 -13.10
N PHE A 99 -2.01 -9.04 -13.87
CA PHE A 99 -0.72 -8.69 -14.45
C PHE A 99 0.35 -8.49 -13.37
N GLU A 100 0.04 -7.74 -12.33
CA GLU A 100 0.98 -7.46 -11.24
C GLU A 100 1.30 -8.70 -10.42
N ASN A 101 0.28 -9.50 -10.11
CA ASN A 101 0.48 -10.74 -9.37
C ASN A 101 1.36 -11.71 -10.17
N GLU A 102 1.16 -11.80 -11.48
CA GLU A 102 2.00 -12.62 -12.35
C GLU A 102 3.45 -12.14 -12.36
N VAL A 103 3.70 -10.85 -12.57
CA VAL A 103 5.05 -10.27 -12.57
C VAL A 103 5.75 -10.51 -11.23
N ARG A 104 5.07 -10.23 -10.11
CA ARG A 104 5.60 -10.45 -8.76
C ARG A 104 5.92 -11.92 -8.50
N THR A 105 4.99 -12.80 -8.88
CA THR A 105 5.17 -14.25 -8.70
C THR A 105 6.35 -14.75 -9.51
N HIS A 106 6.48 -14.31 -10.76
CA HIS A 106 7.61 -14.62 -11.64
C HIS A 106 8.94 -14.21 -10.99
N GLN A 107 9.02 -12.99 -10.45
CA GLN A 107 10.22 -12.50 -9.77
C GLN A 107 10.59 -13.33 -8.53
N GLU A 108 9.61 -13.66 -7.69
CA GLU A 108 9.84 -14.46 -6.48
C GLU A 108 10.28 -15.88 -6.83
N ILE A 109 9.75 -16.47 -7.90
CA ILE A 109 10.20 -17.76 -8.43
C ILE A 109 11.68 -17.67 -8.83
N ILE A 110 12.07 -16.67 -9.61
CA ILE A 110 13.48 -16.49 -10.03
C ILE A 110 14.37 -16.40 -8.78
N LYS A 111 14.02 -15.53 -7.83
CA LYS A 111 14.79 -15.32 -6.60
C LYS A 111 15.01 -16.62 -5.83
N ARG A 112 13.94 -17.34 -5.49
CA ARG A 112 14.04 -18.59 -4.72
C ARG A 112 14.75 -19.70 -5.47
N SER A 113 14.62 -19.73 -6.80
CA SER A 113 15.34 -20.68 -7.65
C SER A 113 16.84 -20.43 -7.58
N ILE A 114 17.27 -19.17 -7.71
CA ILE A 114 18.68 -18.78 -7.65
C ILE A 114 19.25 -19.05 -6.26
N GLU A 115 18.53 -18.67 -5.19
CA GLU A 115 18.95 -18.94 -3.82
C GLU A 115 19.14 -20.45 -3.56
N LYS A 116 18.28 -21.29 -4.13
CA LYS A 116 18.28 -22.73 -3.88
C LYS A 116 19.25 -23.50 -4.78
N TRP A 117 19.38 -23.13 -6.05
CA TRP A 117 20.11 -23.92 -7.05
C TRP A 117 21.16 -23.11 -7.83
N SER A 118 21.36 -21.83 -7.52
CA SER A 118 22.21 -20.91 -8.29
C SER A 118 21.77 -20.75 -9.77
N CYS A 119 20.52 -21.12 -10.07
CA CYS A 119 19.92 -21.05 -11.41
C CYS A 119 18.46 -20.61 -11.34
N SER A 120 17.94 -20.03 -12.43
CA SER A 120 16.50 -19.84 -12.59
C SER A 120 15.89 -21.02 -13.36
N ILE A 121 14.79 -21.58 -12.85
CA ILE A 121 14.00 -22.62 -13.57
C ILE A 121 12.91 -22.00 -14.47
N VAL A 122 12.82 -20.67 -14.49
CA VAL A 122 11.88 -19.88 -15.28
C VAL A 122 12.64 -18.86 -16.12
N PRO A 123 12.04 -18.30 -17.18
CA PRO A 123 12.63 -17.24 -17.99
C PRO A 123 13.09 -16.08 -17.12
N THR A 124 14.13 -15.35 -17.52
CA THR A 124 14.39 -14.06 -16.87
C THR A 124 13.37 -13.03 -17.32
N LEU A 125 12.84 -12.28 -16.36
CA LEU A 125 11.98 -11.15 -16.64
C LEU A 125 12.83 -9.97 -17.15
N LEU A 126 12.67 -9.63 -18.43
CA LEU A 126 13.43 -8.54 -19.07
C LEU A 126 12.77 -7.18 -18.82
N HIS A 127 11.45 -7.11 -18.97
CA HIS A 127 10.68 -5.87 -18.82
C HIS A 127 9.21 -6.20 -18.62
N ALA A 128 8.51 -5.48 -17.74
CA ALA A 128 7.07 -5.56 -17.65
C ALA A 128 6.46 -4.18 -17.37
N ASP A 129 5.48 -3.77 -18.17
CA ASP A 129 4.76 -2.50 -17.98
C ASP A 129 3.38 -2.50 -18.68
N ILE A 130 2.51 -1.58 -18.28
CA ILE A 130 1.18 -1.36 -18.86
C ILE A 130 1.21 -0.11 -19.75
N TYR A 131 0.89 -0.31 -21.01
CA TYR A 131 0.90 0.72 -22.03
C TYR A 131 -0.53 1.13 -22.41
N THR A 132 -0.78 2.45 -22.44
CA THR A 132 -1.92 3.02 -23.19
C THR A 132 -1.70 2.85 -24.69
N PRO A 133 -2.76 2.90 -25.52
CA PRO A 133 -2.62 2.87 -26.98
C PRO A 133 -1.63 3.91 -27.52
N GLU A 134 -1.64 5.13 -26.97
CA GLU A 134 -0.75 6.21 -27.40
C GLU A 134 0.71 5.91 -27.02
N GLN A 135 0.96 5.45 -25.78
CA GLN A 135 2.30 5.06 -25.34
C GLN A 135 2.82 3.84 -26.13
N LEU A 136 1.96 2.87 -26.41
CA LEU A 136 2.31 1.66 -27.15
C LEU A 136 2.66 1.98 -28.60
N ALA A 137 1.90 2.88 -29.25
CA ALA A 137 2.18 3.32 -30.60
C ALA A 137 3.56 3.98 -30.74
N ILE A 138 4.01 4.68 -29.70
CA ILE A 138 5.34 5.33 -29.66
C ILE A 138 6.43 4.31 -29.29
N THR A 139 6.17 3.47 -28.29
CA THR A 139 7.20 2.61 -27.68
C THR A 139 7.42 1.34 -28.49
N PHE A 140 6.35 0.67 -28.91
CA PHE A 140 6.37 -0.59 -29.64
C PHE A 140 5.36 -0.58 -30.80
N PRO A 141 5.59 0.22 -31.86
CA PRO A 141 4.64 0.38 -32.97
C PRO A 141 4.27 -0.94 -33.65
N LYS A 142 5.21 -1.89 -33.70
CA LYS A 142 4.97 -3.22 -34.27
C LYS A 142 3.99 -4.04 -33.43
N ILE A 143 4.15 -4.04 -32.11
CA ILE A 143 3.19 -4.68 -31.18
C ILE A 143 1.83 -4.00 -31.31
N ASN A 144 1.80 -2.66 -31.30
CA ASN A 144 0.58 -1.88 -31.48
C ASN A 144 -0.20 -2.27 -32.74
N SER A 145 0.47 -2.70 -33.82
CA SER A 145 -0.21 -3.10 -35.06
C SER A 145 -1.07 -4.38 -34.95
N PHE A 146 -0.78 -5.24 -33.97
CA PHE A 146 -1.51 -6.49 -33.77
C PHE A 146 -2.77 -6.35 -32.91
N PHE A 147 -2.80 -5.32 -32.06
CA PHE A 147 -3.85 -5.12 -31.06
C PHE A 147 -4.68 -3.87 -31.39
N LYS A 148 -5.98 -3.93 -31.15
CA LYS A 148 -6.90 -2.80 -31.32
C LYS A 148 -7.73 -2.57 -30.07
N GLY A 149 -7.63 -1.35 -29.55
CA GLY A 149 -8.36 -0.87 -28.39
C GLY A 149 -7.73 -1.29 -27.06
N GLY A 150 -8.06 -0.54 -25.99
CA GLY A 150 -7.65 -0.87 -24.63
C GLY A 150 -6.18 -0.67 -24.29
N ASN A 151 -5.88 -0.58 -22.99
CA ASN A 151 -4.50 -0.63 -22.51
C ASN A 151 -4.00 -2.08 -22.50
N LEU A 152 -2.69 -2.29 -22.67
CA LEU A 152 -2.07 -3.61 -22.67
C LEU A 152 -0.96 -3.70 -21.63
N GLY A 153 -0.98 -4.72 -20.79
CA GLY A 153 0.17 -5.17 -20.04
C GLY A 153 1.09 -6.00 -20.92
N LEU A 154 2.37 -5.64 -20.98
CA LEU A 154 3.40 -6.40 -21.69
C LEU A 154 4.37 -6.98 -20.67
N ILE A 155 4.67 -8.28 -20.79
CA ILE A 155 5.67 -8.99 -19.99
C ILE A 155 6.67 -9.61 -20.96
N PHE A 156 7.87 -9.04 -21.04
CA PHE A 156 8.99 -9.53 -21.83
C PHE A 156 9.85 -10.45 -20.99
N MET A 157 10.10 -11.65 -21.52
CA MET A 157 10.84 -12.70 -20.85
C MET A 157 11.91 -13.25 -21.79
N GLU A 158 13.07 -13.57 -21.24
CA GLU A 158 14.15 -14.23 -21.96
C GLU A 158 13.84 -15.71 -22.21
N GLN A 159 13.97 -16.15 -23.45
CA GLN A 159 14.06 -17.57 -23.76
C GLN A 159 15.49 -17.88 -24.20
N ILE A 160 16.21 -18.61 -23.35
CA ILE A 160 17.67 -18.85 -23.45
C ILE A 160 18.08 -19.61 -24.72
N THR A 161 17.13 -20.19 -25.47
CA THR A 161 17.44 -21.05 -26.62
C THR A 161 16.32 -21.03 -27.68
N ASN A 162 16.54 -21.69 -28.82
CA ASN A 162 15.57 -21.91 -29.92
C ASN A 162 14.34 -22.75 -29.51
N GLY A 163 13.85 -22.60 -28.28
CA GLY A 163 12.93 -23.54 -27.71
C GLY A 163 11.61 -23.59 -28.47
N ARG A 164 11.19 -24.81 -28.78
CA ARG A 164 9.94 -25.09 -29.49
C ARG A 164 8.91 -25.54 -28.47
N ASP A 165 7.65 -25.18 -28.72
CA ASP A 165 6.52 -25.72 -27.98
C ASP A 165 6.60 -27.26 -28.00
N LEU A 166 6.41 -27.91 -26.85
CA LEU A 166 6.35 -29.37 -26.78
C LEU A 166 5.06 -29.92 -27.38
N ALA A 167 3.98 -29.12 -27.37
CA ALA A 167 2.62 -29.53 -27.75
C ALA A 167 2.52 -30.11 -29.18
N PRO A 168 3.14 -29.53 -30.22
CA PRO A 168 3.11 -30.10 -31.58
C PRO A 168 3.92 -31.39 -31.72
N THR A 169 4.83 -31.68 -30.80
CA THR A 169 5.80 -32.81 -30.86
C THR A 169 5.48 -33.99 -29.93
N LEU A 170 4.32 -33.96 -29.25
CA LEU A 170 3.93 -34.90 -28.17
C LEU A 170 4.13 -36.39 -28.49
N HIS A 171 3.89 -36.80 -29.72
CA HIS A 171 3.78 -38.22 -30.08
C HIS A 171 5.13 -38.92 -30.35
N LYS A 172 6.26 -38.18 -30.39
CA LYS A 172 7.60 -38.75 -30.68
C LYS A 172 8.62 -38.61 -29.56
N LYS A 173 8.27 -37.98 -28.44
CA LYS A 173 9.23 -37.51 -27.42
C LYS A 173 8.81 -37.88 -25.99
N ILE A 174 8.34 -39.12 -25.81
CA ILE A 174 7.93 -39.71 -24.52
C ILE A 174 9.04 -39.63 -23.45
N HIS A 175 10.32 -39.64 -23.88
CA HIS A 175 11.49 -39.53 -23.00
C HIS A 175 11.65 -38.18 -22.28
N PHE A 176 10.79 -37.19 -22.54
CA PHE A 176 10.81 -35.87 -21.87
C PHE A 176 9.91 -35.76 -20.64
N TYR A 177 9.00 -36.72 -20.42
CA TYR A 177 8.08 -36.67 -19.27
C TYR A 177 8.80 -36.65 -17.91
N PRO A 178 9.86 -37.43 -17.66
CA PRO A 178 10.59 -37.35 -16.39
C PRO A 178 11.15 -35.96 -16.09
N GLN A 179 11.74 -35.29 -17.09
CA GLN A 179 12.32 -33.95 -16.97
C GLN A 179 11.24 -32.90 -16.74
N ALA A 180 10.12 -32.97 -17.49
CA ALA A 180 8.96 -32.10 -17.28
C ALA A 180 8.37 -32.27 -15.86
N ARG A 181 8.29 -33.50 -15.35
CA ARG A 181 7.82 -33.82 -14.00
C ARG A 181 8.75 -33.23 -12.94
N ARG A 182 10.07 -33.39 -13.11
CA ARG A 182 11.05 -32.85 -12.17
C ARG A 182 10.96 -31.34 -12.08
N LEU A 183 10.75 -30.67 -13.21
CA LEU A 183 10.58 -29.21 -13.26
C LEU A 183 9.38 -28.73 -12.40
N LEU A 184 8.26 -29.45 -12.41
CA LEU A 184 7.10 -29.15 -11.56
C LEU A 184 7.39 -29.41 -10.07
N ILE A 185 8.15 -30.46 -9.75
CA ILE A 185 8.57 -30.75 -8.37
C ILE A 185 9.52 -29.66 -7.87
N MET A 186 10.47 -29.22 -8.70
CA MET A 186 11.33 -28.08 -8.40
C MET A 186 10.48 -26.84 -8.10
N PHE A 187 9.49 -26.54 -8.94
CA PHE A 187 8.57 -25.42 -8.70
C PHE A 187 7.86 -25.51 -7.35
N ALA A 188 7.38 -26.70 -6.95
CA ALA A 188 6.79 -26.93 -5.64
C ALA A 188 7.80 -26.82 -4.49
N GLU A 189 9.05 -27.24 -4.70
CA GLU A 189 10.12 -27.20 -3.72
C GLU A 189 10.50 -25.78 -3.27
N ILE A 190 10.32 -24.79 -4.13
CA ILE A 190 10.50 -23.36 -3.81
C ILE A 190 9.21 -22.69 -3.32
N GLY A 191 8.13 -23.48 -3.17
CA GLY A 191 6.89 -23.05 -2.52
C GLY A 191 5.79 -22.62 -3.47
N PHE A 192 5.78 -23.10 -4.72
CA PHE A 192 4.78 -22.68 -5.72
C PHE A 192 4.08 -23.87 -6.40
N LEU A 193 2.80 -23.69 -6.71
CA LEU A 193 2.02 -24.60 -7.54
C LEU A 193 1.61 -23.87 -8.81
N HIS A 194 1.87 -24.46 -9.98
CA HIS A 194 1.64 -23.78 -11.26
C HIS A 194 0.14 -23.65 -11.58
N ASN A 195 -0.66 -24.63 -11.18
CA ASN A 195 -2.11 -24.75 -11.45
C ASN A 195 -2.53 -24.74 -12.94
N ASP A 196 -1.57 -24.75 -13.87
CA ASP A 196 -1.78 -24.94 -15.30
C ASP A 196 -0.62 -25.69 -16.01
N PRO A 197 -0.02 -26.75 -15.43
CA PRO A 197 1.15 -27.41 -16.00
C PRO A 197 0.78 -28.35 -17.18
N HIS A 198 0.44 -27.77 -18.32
CA HIS A 198 0.30 -28.52 -19.58
C HIS A 198 1.57 -28.38 -20.43
N LEU A 199 1.79 -29.28 -21.39
CA LEU A 199 3.03 -29.32 -22.18
C LEU A 199 3.25 -28.07 -23.06
N GLY A 200 2.22 -27.26 -23.29
CA GLY A 200 2.33 -25.95 -23.94
C GLY A 200 2.82 -24.82 -23.01
N ASN A 201 2.92 -25.09 -21.71
CA ASN A 201 3.57 -24.26 -20.70
C ASN A 201 4.99 -24.71 -20.36
N ILE A 202 5.49 -25.73 -21.06
CA ILE A 202 6.83 -26.27 -20.88
C ILE A 202 7.59 -26.08 -22.20
N LEU A 203 8.53 -25.16 -22.20
CA LEU A 203 9.43 -24.95 -23.32
C LEU A 203 10.63 -25.88 -23.17
N HIS A 204 11.06 -26.52 -24.26
CA HIS A 204 12.35 -27.23 -24.29
C HIS A 204 13.28 -26.63 -25.33
N SER A 205 14.58 -26.66 -25.05
CA SER A 205 15.65 -26.30 -25.97
C SER A 205 16.17 -27.51 -26.77
N ASP A 206 16.94 -27.25 -27.82
CA ASP A 206 17.69 -28.30 -28.54
C ASP A 206 18.80 -28.95 -27.66
N ASN A 207 19.15 -28.35 -26.51
CA ASN A 207 20.11 -28.87 -25.52
C ASN A 207 19.40 -29.48 -24.29
N ASP A 208 18.15 -29.93 -24.42
CA ASP A 208 17.35 -30.55 -23.35
C ASP A 208 17.15 -29.72 -22.07
N VAL A 209 17.35 -28.40 -22.15
CA VAL A 209 16.92 -27.44 -21.11
C VAL A 209 15.41 -27.25 -21.15
N PHE A 210 14.74 -27.40 -20.01
CA PHE A 210 13.29 -27.18 -19.84
C PHE A 210 13.00 -25.92 -19.01
N ILE A 211 11.98 -25.17 -19.40
CA ILE A 211 11.59 -23.92 -18.76
C ILE A 211 10.07 -23.85 -18.64
N LEU A 212 9.56 -23.44 -17.47
CA LEU A 212 8.14 -23.18 -17.26
C LEU A 212 7.77 -21.76 -17.72
N ILE A 213 6.57 -21.60 -18.29
CA ILE A 213 6.02 -20.30 -18.66
C ILE A 213 4.54 -20.19 -18.22
N ASP A 214 4.01 -18.97 -18.24
CA ASP A 214 2.61 -18.64 -17.92
C ASP A 214 2.23 -18.86 -16.44
N PHE A 215 2.66 -17.94 -15.58
CA PHE A 215 2.44 -18.02 -14.13
C PHE A 215 1.14 -17.33 -13.68
N GLY A 216 0.24 -16.98 -14.60
CA GLY A 216 -0.97 -16.22 -14.31
C GLY A 216 -1.94 -16.91 -13.35
N ARG A 217 -1.78 -18.23 -13.12
CA ARG A 217 -2.57 -19.04 -12.17
C ARG A 217 -1.75 -19.61 -11.01
N THR A 218 -0.46 -19.27 -10.93
CA THR A 218 0.42 -19.81 -9.89
C THR A 218 -0.03 -19.39 -8.49
N THR A 219 0.02 -20.32 -7.54
CA THR A 219 -0.28 -20.06 -6.13
C THR A 219 0.90 -20.45 -5.23
N TYR A 220 0.95 -19.84 -4.06
CA TYR A 220 1.89 -20.21 -3.01
C TYR A 220 1.44 -21.50 -2.31
N ILE A 221 2.40 -22.30 -1.88
CA ILE A 221 2.19 -23.41 -0.96
C ILE A 221 2.36 -22.84 0.45
N PRO A 222 1.30 -22.78 1.28
CA PRO A 222 1.41 -22.32 2.65
C PRO A 222 2.26 -23.28 3.50
N GLU A 223 2.74 -22.77 4.63
CA GLU A 223 3.18 -23.64 5.73
C GLU A 223 1.95 -24.07 6.54
N PRO A 224 1.88 -25.33 7.03
CA PRO A 224 2.94 -26.34 7.13
C PRO A 224 3.09 -27.30 5.94
N GLU A 225 2.27 -27.16 4.89
CA GLU A 225 2.20 -28.08 3.75
C GLU A 225 3.54 -28.12 2.99
N LEU A 226 4.16 -26.95 2.80
CA LEU A 226 5.48 -26.86 2.15
C LEU A 226 6.56 -27.62 2.94
N SER A 227 6.59 -27.47 4.27
CA SER A 227 7.51 -28.22 5.12
C SER A 227 7.27 -29.73 5.05
N PHE A 228 6.01 -30.16 5.01
CA PHE A 228 5.68 -31.58 4.84
C PHE A 228 6.18 -32.10 3.49
N PHE A 229 5.91 -31.38 2.40
CA PHE A 229 6.37 -31.73 1.06
C PHE A 229 7.90 -31.87 0.98
N LYS A 230 8.65 -30.90 1.51
CA LYS A 230 10.12 -30.91 1.52
C LYS A 230 10.69 -32.11 2.31
N ARG A 231 10.08 -32.46 3.45
CA ARG A 231 10.47 -33.66 4.21
C ARG A 231 10.25 -34.94 3.40
N THR A 232 9.08 -35.06 2.78
CA THR A 232 8.72 -36.20 1.91
C THR A 232 9.71 -36.37 0.77
N LEU A 233 10.11 -35.29 0.10
CA LEU A 233 11.13 -35.31 -0.96
C LEU A 233 12.51 -35.72 -0.47
N THR A 234 12.95 -35.24 0.70
CA THR A 234 14.26 -35.59 1.26
C THR A 234 14.35 -37.07 1.63
N SER A 235 13.21 -37.67 1.99
CA SER A 235 13.09 -39.12 2.27
C SER A 235 12.83 -39.97 1.02
N TYR A 236 12.67 -39.36 -0.15
CA TYR A 236 12.34 -40.08 -1.38
C TYR A 236 13.55 -40.86 -1.88
N ASP A 237 13.33 -42.11 -2.30
CA ASP A 237 14.25 -42.91 -3.11
C ASP A 237 13.41 -43.49 -4.25
N ALA A 238 13.55 -42.92 -5.45
CA ALA A 238 12.75 -43.28 -6.63
C ALA A 238 12.84 -44.77 -6.95
N SER A 239 14.00 -45.36 -6.68
CA SER A 239 14.28 -46.77 -6.97
C SER A 239 13.62 -47.75 -5.99
N LYS A 240 13.02 -47.26 -4.89
CA LYS A 240 12.56 -48.13 -3.78
C LYS A 240 11.11 -47.97 -3.34
N ASN A 241 10.36 -46.94 -3.77
CA ASN A 241 9.00 -46.71 -3.26
C ASN A 241 8.01 -46.07 -4.28
N PRO A 242 7.28 -46.91 -5.05
CA PRO A 242 6.25 -46.46 -6.00
C PRO A 242 5.08 -45.69 -5.36
N LEU A 243 4.68 -46.04 -4.13
CA LEU A 243 3.59 -45.37 -3.41
C LEU A 243 3.96 -43.93 -3.03
N LEU A 244 5.23 -43.70 -2.68
CA LEU A 244 5.74 -42.37 -2.36
C LEU A 244 5.83 -41.47 -3.62
N LYS A 245 6.11 -42.08 -4.79
CA LYS A 245 6.04 -41.40 -6.10
C LYS A 245 4.61 -40.90 -6.36
N GLN A 246 3.63 -41.79 -6.19
CA GLN A 246 2.22 -41.45 -6.31
C GLN A 246 1.83 -40.31 -5.36
N ASN A 247 2.27 -40.34 -4.10
CA ASN A 247 1.96 -39.29 -3.13
C ASN A 247 2.57 -37.92 -3.49
N ILE A 248 3.81 -37.87 -3.98
CA ILE A 248 4.46 -36.60 -4.40
C ILE A 248 3.74 -36.01 -5.61
N LEU A 249 3.39 -36.85 -6.59
CA LEU A 249 2.69 -36.41 -7.80
C LEU A 249 1.24 -36.05 -7.51
N SER A 250 0.56 -36.80 -6.64
CA SER A 250 -0.74 -36.43 -6.08
C SER A 250 -0.66 -35.13 -5.30
N PHE A 251 0.38 -34.83 -4.54
CA PHE A 251 0.50 -33.54 -3.87
C PHE A 251 0.54 -32.38 -4.87
N VAL A 252 1.41 -32.47 -5.90
CA VAL A 252 1.50 -31.45 -6.97
C VAL A 252 0.20 -31.35 -7.76
N TYR A 253 -0.57 -32.44 -7.84
CA TYR A 253 -1.84 -32.52 -8.57
C TYR A 253 -3.07 -32.09 -7.78
N GLU A 254 -3.18 -32.48 -6.51
CA GLU A 254 -4.38 -32.42 -5.66
C GLU A 254 -4.34 -31.24 -4.69
N SER A 255 -3.16 -30.73 -4.35
CA SER A 255 -3.03 -29.47 -3.62
C SER A 255 -3.46 -28.35 -4.58
N ARG A 256 -4.72 -27.91 -4.49
CA ARG A 256 -5.36 -27.04 -5.49
C ARG A 256 -6.00 -25.82 -4.83
N HIS A 257 -6.06 -24.73 -5.59
CA HIS A 257 -6.92 -23.61 -5.26
C HIS A 257 -8.38 -23.93 -5.66
N PRO A 258 -9.38 -23.61 -4.81
CA PRO A 258 -10.80 -23.95 -5.05
C PRO A 258 -11.41 -23.36 -6.33
N ASP A 259 -10.80 -22.33 -6.92
CA ASP A 259 -11.33 -21.61 -8.08
C ASP A 259 -10.98 -22.23 -9.45
N TYR A 260 -10.08 -23.23 -9.50
CA TYR A 260 -9.63 -23.83 -10.76
C TYR A 260 -9.88 -25.34 -10.75
N MET A 261 -10.88 -25.80 -11.51
CA MET A 261 -11.33 -27.20 -11.51
C MET A 261 -10.70 -27.98 -12.68
N PRO A 262 -10.12 -29.19 -12.45
CA PRO A 262 -9.56 -30.02 -13.52
C PRO A 262 -10.58 -30.49 -14.57
N SER A 263 -11.87 -30.49 -14.23
CA SER A 263 -12.96 -30.79 -15.17
C SER A 263 -12.99 -29.83 -16.35
N ASP A 264 -12.37 -28.64 -16.23
CA ASP A 264 -12.33 -27.65 -17.28
C ASP A 264 -11.34 -28.04 -18.41
N TYR A 265 -10.34 -28.91 -18.14
CA TYR A 265 -9.28 -29.24 -19.11
C TYR A 265 -8.76 -30.69 -19.02
N PRO A 266 -9.59 -31.72 -19.23
CA PRO A 266 -9.20 -33.12 -19.07
C PRO A 266 -8.04 -33.57 -19.97
N SER A 267 -7.94 -33.07 -21.20
CA SER A 267 -6.88 -33.45 -22.16
C SER A 267 -5.50 -32.87 -21.84
N HIS A 268 -5.43 -31.74 -21.13
CA HIS A 268 -4.19 -30.99 -20.89
C HIS A 268 -3.32 -31.60 -19.78
N TYR A 269 -3.94 -32.42 -18.93
CA TYR A 269 -3.29 -33.14 -17.82
C TYR A 269 -3.17 -34.65 -18.07
N GLN A 270 -3.71 -35.15 -19.18
CA GLN A 270 -3.65 -36.58 -19.52
C GLN A 270 -2.22 -37.11 -19.55
N TRP A 271 -1.23 -36.30 -19.91
CA TRP A 271 0.17 -36.72 -19.89
C TRP A 271 0.65 -36.99 -18.45
N PHE A 272 0.32 -36.12 -17.49
CA PHE A 272 0.68 -36.26 -16.08
C PHE A 272 -0.14 -37.36 -15.38
N ILE A 273 -1.44 -37.48 -15.74
CA ILE A 273 -2.32 -38.55 -15.24
C ILE A 273 -1.89 -39.92 -15.76
N ARG A 274 -1.58 -40.07 -17.06
CA ARG A 274 -1.07 -41.33 -17.64
C ARG A 274 0.25 -41.76 -16.99
N ASP A 275 1.03 -40.79 -16.55
CA ASP A 275 2.32 -40.97 -15.89
C ASP A 275 2.19 -41.30 -14.39
N ILE A 276 1.06 -40.93 -13.75
CA ILE A 276 0.65 -41.38 -12.40
C ILE A 276 -0.01 -42.76 -12.45
N LEU A 277 -0.83 -43.04 -13.48
CA LEU A 277 -1.69 -44.21 -13.61
C LEU A 277 -1.06 -45.38 -14.39
N ALA A 278 0.24 -45.36 -14.68
CA ALA A 278 0.95 -46.40 -15.45
C ALA A 278 0.98 -47.81 -14.79
N ASP A 279 0.14 -48.05 -13.78
CA ASP A 279 -0.09 -49.34 -13.11
C ASP A 279 -1.41 -50.02 -13.56
N THR A 280 -2.06 -49.53 -14.62
CA THR A 280 -3.27 -50.18 -15.17
C THR A 280 -2.98 -50.87 -16.50
N ASP A 281 -3.08 -52.21 -16.46
CA ASP A 281 -2.86 -53.32 -17.43
C ASP A 281 -3.07 -53.15 -18.96
N GLU A 282 -3.26 -51.96 -19.52
CA GLU A 282 -3.50 -51.75 -20.97
C GLU A 282 -2.48 -50.83 -21.67
N ILE A 283 -1.31 -50.58 -21.06
CA ILE A 283 -0.28 -49.71 -21.64
C ILE A 283 0.91 -50.55 -22.11
N ASP A 284 1.30 -50.36 -23.37
CA ASP A 284 2.55 -50.87 -23.95
C ASP A 284 3.73 -50.44 -23.07
N LEU A 285 4.27 -51.40 -22.30
CA LEU A 285 5.34 -51.22 -21.31
C LEU A 285 6.66 -50.72 -21.90
N SER A 286 6.77 -50.56 -23.22
CA SER A 286 7.86 -49.85 -23.88
C SER A 286 7.80 -48.31 -23.72
N VAL A 287 6.71 -47.78 -23.15
CA VAL A 287 6.38 -46.34 -23.12
C VAL A 287 6.73 -45.62 -21.80
N ALA A 288 7.27 -46.31 -20.78
CA ALA A 288 7.62 -45.65 -19.52
C ALA A 288 8.83 -46.27 -18.83
N ILE A 289 9.98 -46.32 -19.51
CA ILE A 289 11.26 -46.67 -18.87
C ILE A 289 12.37 -45.80 -19.46
N ALA A 290 12.28 -44.48 -19.27
CA ALA A 290 13.51 -43.71 -19.20
C ALA A 290 14.09 -43.97 -17.80
N ASP A 291 15.37 -44.30 -17.72
CA ASP A 291 16.08 -44.62 -16.48
C ASP A 291 15.78 -43.54 -15.41
N GLU A 292 14.99 -43.90 -14.39
CA GLU A 292 14.56 -43.01 -13.29
C GLU A 292 15.73 -42.76 -12.31
N SER A 293 16.86 -42.32 -12.83
CA SER A 293 17.96 -41.75 -12.05
C SER A 293 17.54 -40.39 -11.48
N SER A 294 16.68 -40.49 -10.47
CA SER A 294 16.44 -39.57 -9.36
C SER A 294 15.47 -38.39 -9.57
N ILE A 295 14.38 -38.43 -8.81
CA ILE A 295 13.61 -37.23 -8.38
C ILE A 295 14.30 -36.58 -7.15
N VAL A 296 15.46 -37.13 -6.72
CA VAL A 296 16.17 -36.75 -5.49
C VAL A 296 17.56 -36.21 -5.78
N ASP A 297 18.25 -36.62 -6.85
CA ASP A 297 19.46 -35.90 -7.20
C ASP A 297 18.99 -34.54 -7.73
N PRO A 298 19.70 -33.46 -7.37
CA PRO A 298 19.58 -32.25 -8.17
C PRO A 298 19.73 -32.73 -9.61
N ILE A 299 18.95 -32.18 -10.54
CA ILE A 299 19.44 -32.14 -11.92
C ILE A 299 20.92 -31.80 -11.77
N LYS A 300 21.82 -32.71 -12.18
CA LYS A 300 23.23 -32.34 -12.28
C LYS A 300 23.20 -31.28 -13.36
N ILE A 301 23.03 -30.03 -12.91
CA ILE A 301 23.15 -28.86 -13.73
C ILE A 301 24.60 -28.94 -14.15
N GLU A 302 24.84 -29.43 -15.37
CA GLU A 302 26.20 -29.51 -15.90
C GLU A 302 26.84 -28.12 -15.75
N GLU A 303 28.16 -28.04 -15.59
CA GLU A 303 28.84 -26.75 -15.44
C GLU A 303 28.47 -25.77 -16.59
N SER A 304 28.20 -26.32 -17.78
CA SER A 304 27.64 -25.63 -18.94
C SER A 304 26.25 -25.03 -18.68
N GLN A 305 25.37 -25.72 -17.96
CA GLN A 305 24.04 -25.25 -17.57
C GLN A 305 24.10 -24.16 -16.48
N LYS A 306 25.14 -24.15 -15.62
CA LYS A 306 25.42 -23.04 -14.71
C LYS A 306 25.84 -21.76 -15.45
N GLU A 307 26.50 -21.90 -16.61
CA GLU A 307 26.84 -20.74 -17.47
C GLU A 307 25.62 -20.12 -18.18
N PHE A 308 24.56 -20.90 -18.43
CA PHE A 308 23.29 -20.39 -18.98
C PHE A 308 22.42 -19.68 -17.94
N CYS A 309 22.77 -19.75 -16.65
CA CYS A 309 22.00 -19.15 -15.58
C CYS A 309 22.20 -17.65 -15.57
N ILE A 310 21.15 -16.99 -16.04
CA ILE A 310 21.03 -15.55 -16.14
C ILE A 310 21.21 -14.95 -14.75
N LYS A 311 22.33 -14.24 -14.55
CA LYS A 311 22.52 -13.40 -13.36
C LYS A 311 21.39 -12.39 -13.34
N THR A 312 20.53 -12.46 -12.33
CA THR A 312 19.61 -11.37 -12.06
C THR A 312 20.40 -10.13 -11.66
N PRO A 313 20.14 -8.96 -12.27
CA PRO A 313 20.61 -7.72 -11.69
C PRO A 313 20.03 -7.59 -10.27
N PRO A 314 20.77 -7.01 -9.31
CA PRO A 314 20.22 -6.71 -8.00
C PRO A 314 19.02 -5.78 -8.18
N LEU A 315 17.85 -6.22 -7.69
CA LEU A 315 16.61 -5.47 -7.83
C LEU A 315 16.44 -4.50 -6.67
N TYR A 316 16.24 -3.24 -7.02
CA TYR A 316 15.56 -2.25 -6.18
C TYR A 316 14.06 -2.33 -6.50
N PRO A 317 13.17 -2.43 -5.50
CA PRO A 317 11.74 -2.48 -5.74
C PRO A 317 11.23 -1.12 -6.26
N TYR A 318 10.77 -1.07 -7.51
CA TYR A 318 9.89 -0.01 -8.00
C TYR A 318 8.46 -0.54 -8.00
N GLY A 319 7.59 0.10 -7.23
CA GLY A 319 6.18 -0.26 -7.10
C GLY A 319 5.63 -0.17 -5.68
N GLY A 320 6.43 -0.46 -4.65
CA GLY A 320 6.06 -0.14 -3.26
C GLY A 320 5.88 1.37 -3.11
N VAL A 321 6.92 2.13 -3.43
CA VAL A 321 6.98 3.61 -3.26
C VAL A 321 5.98 4.38 -4.14
N GLU A 322 5.56 3.85 -5.31
CA GLU A 322 4.60 4.56 -6.18
C GLU A 322 3.12 4.22 -5.91
N ARG A 323 2.85 3.08 -5.27
CA ARG A 323 1.49 2.63 -4.93
C ARG A 323 1.10 2.99 -3.50
N ILE A 324 2.08 3.05 -2.61
CA ILE A 324 1.94 3.57 -1.26
C ILE A 324 1.29 4.98 -1.22
N PRO A 325 1.66 5.94 -2.10
CA PRO A 325 0.97 7.22 -2.23
C PRO A 325 -0.50 7.13 -2.64
N LYS A 326 -0.95 6.01 -3.21
CA LYS A 326 -2.36 5.76 -3.59
C LYS A 326 -3.13 5.02 -2.50
N ASN A 327 -2.47 4.12 -1.78
CA ASN A 327 -2.98 3.40 -0.63
C ASN A 327 -1.85 3.11 0.38
N GLY A 328 -1.76 3.92 1.43
CA GLY A 328 -0.68 3.82 2.43
C GLY A 328 -0.65 2.49 3.18
N LEU A 329 -1.80 1.82 3.30
CA LEU A 329 -1.89 0.51 3.99
C LEU A 329 -1.15 -0.61 3.27
N LEU A 330 -0.84 -0.44 1.96
CA LEU A 330 -0.02 -1.40 1.21
C LEU A 330 1.37 -1.59 1.81
N LEU A 331 1.83 -0.69 2.69
CA LEU A 331 3.08 -0.88 3.43
C LEU A 331 3.12 -2.24 4.17
N SER A 332 1.97 -2.78 4.59
CA SER A 332 1.89 -4.12 5.20
C SER A 332 2.35 -5.27 4.30
N GLU A 333 2.29 -5.08 2.98
CA GLU A 333 2.63 -6.09 1.98
C GLU A 333 4.12 -6.08 1.62
N TYR A 334 4.89 -5.08 2.07
CA TYR A 334 6.30 -4.90 1.75
C TYR A 334 7.15 -4.71 3.03
N PRO A 335 7.36 -5.78 3.83
CA PRO A 335 8.09 -5.68 5.10
C PRO A 335 9.49 -5.09 4.99
N GLU A 336 10.15 -5.27 3.86
CA GLU A 336 11.47 -4.72 3.54
C GLU A 336 11.49 -3.19 3.44
N LEU A 337 10.35 -2.55 3.23
CA LEU A 337 10.22 -1.08 3.13
C LEU A 337 9.83 -0.42 4.45
N ASN A 338 9.50 -1.21 5.48
CA ASN A 338 9.01 -0.70 6.75
C ASN A 338 10.05 0.14 7.51
N ASP A 339 11.34 0.01 7.21
CA ASP A 339 12.42 0.82 7.79
C ASP A 339 12.97 1.89 6.84
N ASP A 340 12.38 2.05 5.65
CA ASP A 340 12.73 3.14 4.73
C ASP A 340 11.91 4.40 5.03
N LYS A 341 12.58 5.43 5.57
CA LYS A 341 11.92 6.64 6.07
C LYS A 341 11.11 7.37 4.99
N ASP A 342 11.63 7.46 3.77
CA ASP A 342 10.97 8.19 2.69
C ASP A 342 9.69 7.46 2.24
N THR A 343 9.75 6.14 2.11
CA THR A 343 8.57 5.32 1.78
C THR A 343 7.52 5.35 2.88
N VAL A 344 7.93 5.21 4.14
CA VAL A 344 7.00 5.30 5.28
C VAL A 344 6.35 6.69 5.35
N LEU A 345 7.10 7.76 5.11
CA LEU A 345 6.56 9.12 5.02
C LEU A 345 5.50 9.26 3.92
N LEU A 346 5.71 8.65 2.76
CA LEU A 346 4.71 8.62 1.70
C LEU A 346 3.46 7.84 2.10
N ALA A 347 3.62 6.73 2.83
CA ALA A 347 2.52 5.90 3.30
C ALA A 347 1.62 6.63 4.29
N VAL A 348 2.21 7.20 5.33
CA VAL A 348 1.47 7.85 6.41
C VAL A 348 0.79 9.14 5.97
N LYS A 349 1.37 9.86 4.99
CA LYS A 349 0.73 11.03 4.37
C LYS A 349 -0.54 10.66 3.61
N GLN A 350 -0.62 9.43 3.11
CA GLN A 350 -1.83 8.95 2.43
C GLN A 350 -2.83 8.31 3.39
N ASP A 351 -2.37 7.44 4.29
CA ASP A 351 -3.17 6.87 5.37
C ASP A 351 -2.36 6.84 6.68
N GLY A 352 -2.76 7.65 7.66
CA GLY A 352 -2.06 7.73 8.95
C GLY A 352 -2.00 6.38 9.67
N TYR A 353 -2.95 5.47 9.43
CA TYR A 353 -2.91 4.11 9.99
C TYR A 353 -1.77 3.25 9.44
N ALA A 354 -1.14 3.65 8.33
CA ALA A 354 0.03 2.95 7.79
C ALA A 354 1.22 2.95 8.76
N LEU A 355 1.25 3.88 9.73
CA LEU A 355 2.27 3.95 10.76
C LEU A 355 2.42 2.62 11.53
N GLN A 356 1.34 1.83 11.65
CA GLN A 356 1.37 0.53 12.34
C GLN A 356 2.33 -0.49 11.71
N PHE A 357 2.66 -0.32 10.43
CA PHE A 357 3.54 -1.22 9.69
C PHE A 357 5.00 -0.75 9.70
N ALA A 358 5.26 0.52 10.04
CA ALA A 358 6.62 1.04 10.10
C ALA A 358 7.46 0.33 11.18
N SER A 359 8.78 0.32 10.98
CA SER A 359 9.74 -0.20 11.96
C SER A 359 9.60 0.53 13.30
N ASP A 360 9.98 -0.13 14.40
CA ASP A 360 9.93 0.47 15.75
C ASP A 360 10.65 1.82 15.78
N ARG A 361 11.82 1.90 15.13
CA ARG A 361 12.60 3.14 15.00
C ARG A 361 11.83 4.26 14.31
N LEU A 362 11.12 3.95 13.22
CA LEU A 362 10.37 4.95 12.45
C LEU A 362 9.01 5.29 13.08
N ARG A 363 8.42 4.41 13.89
CA ARG A 363 7.25 4.75 14.72
C ARG A 363 7.59 5.76 15.81
N GLU A 364 8.85 5.84 16.20
CA GLU A 364 9.37 6.83 17.16
C GLU A 364 10.02 8.05 16.48
N ASP A 365 10.09 8.08 15.15
CA ASP A 365 10.60 9.22 14.39
C ASP A 365 9.55 10.34 14.38
N LYS A 366 9.93 11.52 14.88
CA LYS A 366 9.02 12.65 15.04
C LYS A 366 8.49 13.17 13.70
N ASP A 367 9.29 13.15 12.63
CA ASP A 367 8.86 13.63 11.32
C ASP A 367 7.82 12.70 10.71
N VAL A 368 8.02 11.39 10.87
CA VAL A 368 7.08 10.35 10.42
C VAL A 368 5.77 10.45 11.19
N LEU A 369 5.85 10.56 12.52
CA LEU A 369 4.67 10.67 13.36
C LEU A 369 3.89 11.96 13.06
N ASP A 370 4.56 13.11 12.94
CA ASP A 370 3.90 14.38 12.62
C ASP A 370 3.12 14.27 11.30
N ALA A 371 3.73 13.66 10.27
CA ALA A 371 3.06 13.42 8.98
C ALA A 371 1.84 12.47 9.10
N ALA A 372 1.94 11.40 9.89
CA ALA A 372 0.82 10.48 10.15
C ALA A 372 -0.34 11.18 10.87
N LEU A 373 0.00 12.04 11.83
CA LEU A 373 -0.94 12.74 12.67
C LEU A 373 -1.65 13.89 11.95
N GLU A 374 -0.98 14.57 11.03
CA GLU A 374 -1.60 15.53 10.13
C GLU A 374 -2.68 14.88 9.26
N GLN A 375 -2.48 13.61 8.87
CA GLN A 375 -3.44 12.84 8.10
C GLN A 375 -4.59 12.33 8.99
N ASN A 376 -4.27 11.67 10.11
CA ASN A 376 -5.24 11.14 11.07
C ASN A 376 -4.66 11.04 12.49
N LEU A 377 -5.24 11.83 13.39
CA LEU A 377 -4.86 11.90 14.80
C LEU A 377 -4.90 10.55 15.54
N ASN A 378 -5.75 9.60 15.11
CA ASN A 378 -5.83 8.28 15.73
C ASN A 378 -4.62 7.40 15.41
N ALA A 379 -3.73 7.80 14.49
CA ALA A 379 -2.46 7.12 14.23
C ALA A 379 -1.52 7.10 15.44
N ILE A 380 -1.69 8.04 16.39
CA ILE A 380 -0.84 8.15 17.58
C ILE A 380 -0.81 6.88 18.44
N GLN A 381 -1.84 6.03 18.33
CA GLN A 381 -1.91 4.74 19.05
C GLN A 381 -0.74 3.80 18.69
N PHE A 382 -0.11 3.97 17.52
CA PHE A 382 1.03 3.16 17.09
C PHE A 382 2.38 3.72 17.56
N ALA A 383 2.40 4.90 18.19
CA ALA A 383 3.58 5.55 18.77
C ALA A 383 3.38 5.89 20.26
N PRO A 384 3.12 4.89 21.13
CA PRO A 384 2.75 5.14 22.53
C PRO A 384 3.86 5.79 23.36
N SER A 385 5.14 5.58 23.01
CA SER A 385 6.28 6.19 23.71
C SER A 385 6.24 7.73 23.63
N LEU A 386 5.86 8.29 22.47
CA LEU A 386 5.81 9.74 22.28
C LEU A 386 4.62 10.42 22.99
N THR A 387 3.55 9.68 23.29
CA THR A 387 2.44 10.20 24.13
C THR A 387 2.85 10.52 25.57
N ARG A 388 3.99 9.96 26.01
CA ARG A 388 4.61 10.20 27.33
C ARG A 388 5.72 11.25 27.28
N ASP A 389 6.15 11.69 26.09
CA ASP A 389 7.14 12.74 25.95
C ASP A 389 6.47 14.11 26.16
N LYS A 390 6.64 14.65 27.37
CA LYS A 390 6.18 15.99 27.77
C LYS A 390 6.54 17.08 26.76
N LYS A 391 7.79 17.10 26.28
CA LYS A 391 8.29 18.16 25.40
C LYS A 391 7.63 18.06 24.02
N TYR A 392 7.54 16.84 23.49
CA TYR A 392 6.92 16.59 22.20
C TYR A 392 5.41 16.88 22.23
N MET A 393 4.68 16.39 23.24
CA MET A 393 3.24 16.65 23.37
C MET A 393 2.93 18.15 23.51
N LEU A 394 3.77 18.90 24.25
CA LEU A 394 3.65 20.35 24.31
C LEU A 394 4.03 21.04 22.98
N SER A 395 4.90 20.49 22.15
CA SER A 395 5.22 21.09 20.85
C SER A 395 4.09 20.89 19.84
N VAL A 396 3.51 19.70 19.74
CA VAL A 396 2.38 19.44 18.82
C VAL A 396 1.10 20.14 19.29
N ALA A 397 0.90 20.28 20.61
CA ALA A 397 -0.22 21.03 21.18
C ALA A 397 -0.22 22.53 20.79
N LYS A 398 0.95 23.12 20.51
CA LYS A 398 1.04 24.50 20.02
C LYS A 398 0.44 24.66 18.63
N LEU A 399 0.58 23.63 17.78
CA LEU A 399 0.02 23.62 16.43
C LEU A 399 -1.48 23.36 16.49
N ASN A 400 -1.89 22.37 17.29
CA ASN A 400 -3.29 22.08 17.54
C ASN A 400 -3.47 21.50 18.95
N PHE A 401 -4.23 22.18 19.79
CA PHE A 401 -4.41 21.75 21.19
C PHE A 401 -5.22 20.45 21.33
N THR A 402 -5.92 19.96 20.29
CA THR A 402 -6.68 18.71 20.37
C THR A 402 -5.80 17.48 20.53
N TYR A 403 -4.52 17.55 20.16
CA TYR A 403 -3.53 16.48 20.41
C TYR A 403 -3.42 16.10 21.89
N LEU A 404 -3.75 17.03 22.79
CA LEU A 404 -3.73 16.80 24.22
C LEU A 404 -4.70 15.70 24.68
N GLN A 405 -5.69 15.32 23.86
CA GLN A 405 -6.59 14.20 24.17
C GLN A 405 -5.91 12.83 24.18
N TYR A 406 -4.73 12.70 23.55
CA TYR A 406 -3.98 11.46 23.45
C TYR A 406 -2.77 11.40 24.39
N VAL A 407 -2.54 12.46 25.16
CA VAL A 407 -1.50 12.52 26.18
C VAL A 407 -1.71 11.39 27.17
N SER A 408 -0.62 10.73 27.55
CA SER A 408 -0.70 9.65 28.51
C SER A 408 -1.27 10.16 29.85
N PRO A 409 -2.11 9.39 30.57
CA PRO A 409 -2.70 9.81 31.83
C PRO A 409 -1.66 10.26 32.87
N GLU A 410 -0.45 9.71 32.82
CA GLU A 410 0.66 10.06 33.72
C GLU A 410 1.12 11.51 33.57
N LEU A 411 1.17 12.03 32.34
CA LEU A 411 1.53 13.43 32.10
C LEU A 411 0.47 14.41 32.61
N TRP A 412 -0.79 13.98 32.68
CA TRP A 412 -1.85 14.76 33.32
C TRP A 412 -1.75 14.79 34.85
N LEU A 413 -0.81 14.08 35.47
CA LEU A 413 -0.46 14.21 36.88
C LEU A 413 0.71 15.19 37.09
N ASP A 414 1.44 15.55 36.03
CA ASP A 414 2.51 16.54 36.09
C ASP A 414 1.93 17.96 36.08
N THR A 415 2.09 18.65 37.20
CA THR A 415 1.61 20.03 37.39
C THR A 415 2.22 21.00 36.38
N GLU A 416 3.51 20.84 36.06
CA GLU A 416 4.21 21.73 35.13
C GLU A 416 3.70 21.52 33.70
N PHE A 417 3.48 20.26 33.29
CA PHE A 417 2.86 19.96 31.98
C PHE A 417 1.48 20.60 31.83
N ILE A 418 0.62 20.42 32.84
CA ILE A 418 -0.73 20.99 32.84
C ILE A 418 -0.69 22.52 32.71
N VAL A 419 0.16 23.17 33.52
CA VAL A 419 0.30 24.62 33.53
C VAL A 419 0.77 25.12 32.16
N ASP A 420 1.72 24.41 31.53
CA ASP A 420 2.22 24.79 30.21
C ASP A 420 1.20 24.53 29.09
N ALA A 421 0.42 23.45 29.16
CA ALA A 421 -0.66 23.19 28.20
C ALA A 421 -1.77 24.26 28.25
N ILE A 422 -2.12 24.74 29.45
CA ILE A 422 -3.10 25.82 29.64
C ILE A 422 -2.51 27.18 29.23
N LYS A 423 -1.23 27.44 29.54
CA LYS A 423 -0.54 28.66 29.08
C LYS A 423 -0.61 28.81 27.56
N GLN A 424 -0.48 27.71 26.82
CA GLN A 424 -0.58 27.70 25.37
C GLN A 424 -2.01 27.89 24.88
N ASN A 425 -2.97 27.19 25.48
CA ASN A 425 -4.38 27.32 25.13
C ASN A 425 -5.27 27.03 26.34
N ALA A 426 -6.04 28.03 26.76
CA ALA A 426 -6.97 27.94 27.88
C ALA A 426 -8.01 26.81 27.70
N LYS A 427 -8.42 26.51 26.46
CA LYS A 427 -9.39 25.44 26.15
C LYS A 427 -8.86 24.03 26.44
N SER A 428 -7.55 23.85 26.59
CA SER A 428 -6.92 22.58 26.95
C SER A 428 -7.42 22.01 28.28
N ILE A 429 -7.97 22.85 29.16
CA ILE A 429 -8.57 22.43 30.44
C ILE A 429 -9.63 21.32 30.30
N GLN A 430 -10.26 21.20 29.12
CA GLN A 430 -11.26 20.16 28.88
C GLN A 430 -10.69 18.74 28.94
N PHE A 431 -9.38 18.58 28.70
CA PHE A 431 -8.67 17.30 28.73
C PHE A 431 -8.05 17.00 30.11
N VAL A 432 -7.85 18.03 30.94
CA VAL A 432 -7.31 17.88 32.30
C VAL A 432 -8.25 16.98 33.14
N PRO A 433 -7.74 15.99 33.88
CA PRO A 433 -8.56 15.12 34.71
C PRO A 433 -9.43 15.89 35.73
N PRO A 434 -10.63 15.38 36.07
CA PRO A 434 -11.55 16.05 37.01
C PRO A 434 -10.94 16.38 38.38
N VAL A 435 -9.97 15.59 38.85
CA VAL A 435 -9.27 15.79 40.14
C VAL A 435 -8.69 17.20 40.25
N TRP A 436 -8.05 17.70 39.18
CA TRP A 436 -7.49 19.05 39.13
C TRP A 436 -8.56 20.13 39.04
N ARG A 437 -9.67 19.87 38.33
CA ARG A 437 -10.78 20.82 38.19
C ARG A 437 -11.53 21.08 39.49
N GLY A 438 -11.29 20.27 40.52
CA GLY A 438 -11.79 20.45 41.89
C GLY A 438 -10.80 21.12 42.83
N GLN A 439 -9.56 21.39 42.42
CA GLN A 439 -8.55 22.04 43.26
C GLN A 439 -8.70 23.56 43.19
N LYS A 440 -8.98 24.18 44.34
CA LYS A 440 -9.28 25.61 44.46
C LYS A 440 -8.14 26.49 43.93
N GLU A 441 -6.92 26.29 44.43
CA GLU A 441 -5.75 27.12 44.07
C GLU A 441 -5.43 27.04 42.57
N TRP A 442 -5.49 25.84 42.01
CA TRP A 442 -5.24 25.60 40.60
C TRP A 442 -6.32 26.21 39.70
N MET A 443 -7.60 26.07 40.08
CA MET A 443 -8.70 26.70 39.33
C MET A 443 -8.61 28.22 39.38
N LEU A 444 -8.26 28.79 40.54
CA LEU A 444 -8.05 30.22 40.69
C LEU A 444 -6.95 30.74 39.76
N TYR A 445 -5.86 29.99 39.57
CA TYR A 445 -4.82 30.30 38.58
C TYR A 445 -5.36 30.30 37.14
N CYS A 446 -6.22 29.33 36.78
CA CYS A 446 -6.80 29.21 35.45
C CYS A 446 -7.76 30.36 35.11
N VAL A 447 -8.73 30.65 35.99
CA VAL A 447 -9.76 31.68 35.73
C VAL A 447 -9.22 33.11 35.71
N LYS A 448 -8.08 33.35 36.39
CA LYS A 448 -7.38 34.65 36.31
C LYS A 448 -6.78 34.93 34.93
N ARG A 449 -6.64 33.91 34.08
CA ARG A 449 -6.09 34.04 32.71
C ARG A 449 -7.18 34.02 31.64
N ASP A 450 -8.25 33.27 31.87
CA ASP A 450 -9.45 33.24 31.04
C ASP A 450 -10.64 32.88 31.93
N GLY A 451 -11.48 33.87 32.21
CA GLY A 451 -12.64 33.78 33.10
C GLY A 451 -13.68 32.79 32.59
N LEU A 452 -13.75 32.54 31.27
CA LEU A 452 -14.70 31.57 30.71
C LEU A 452 -14.35 30.13 31.08
N LEU A 453 -13.14 29.86 31.60
CA LEU A 453 -12.74 28.54 32.09
C LEU A 453 -13.50 28.11 33.35
N LEU A 454 -14.19 29.04 34.02
CA LEU A 454 -15.08 28.75 35.14
C LEU A 454 -16.08 27.63 34.82
N LYS A 455 -16.51 27.52 33.55
CA LYS A 455 -17.43 26.46 33.10
C LYS A 455 -16.92 25.03 33.33
N TYR A 456 -15.60 24.82 33.39
CA TYR A 456 -14.97 23.52 33.60
C TYR A 456 -14.70 23.22 35.08
N ALA A 457 -14.86 24.19 35.97
CA ALA A 457 -14.67 24.00 37.40
C ALA A 457 -15.73 23.07 38.00
N SER A 458 -15.36 22.37 39.07
CA SER A 458 -16.30 21.53 39.81
C SER A 458 -17.52 22.35 40.27
N PRO A 459 -18.70 21.71 40.46
CA PRO A 459 -19.89 22.42 40.92
C PRO A 459 -19.71 23.20 42.23
N THR A 460 -18.82 22.74 43.11
CA THR A 460 -18.47 23.43 44.37
C THR A 460 -17.66 24.70 44.10
N LEU A 461 -16.63 24.62 43.25
CA LEU A 461 -15.80 25.77 42.90
C LEU A 461 -16.53 26.82 42.06
N ARG A 462 -17.53 26.43 41.25
CA ARG A 462 -18.41 27.37 40.55
C ARG A 462 -19.29 28.20 41.49
N LYS A 463 -19.35 27.85 42.78
CA LYS A 463 -20.03 28.61 43.84
C LYS A 463 -19.05 29.27 44.81
N ASP A 464 -17.74 28.99 44.68
CA ASP A 464 -16.73 29.62 45.51
C ASP A 464 -16.61 31.09 45.11
N ARG A 465 -16.92 31.98 46.06
CA ARG A 465 -16.99 33.42 45.83
C ARG A 465 -15.67 33.99 45.28
N GLU A 466 -14.54 33.50 45.78
CA GLU A 466 -13.22 33.99 45.40
C GLU A 466 -12.89 33.65 43.95
N ILE A 467 -13.17 32.41 43.54
CA ILE A 467 -12.96 31.96 42.14
C ILE A 467 -13.91 32.71 41.20
N VAL A 468 -15.19 32.81 41.54
CA VAL A 468 -16.18 33.48 40.69
C VAL A 468 -15.83 34.95 40.51
N LEU A 469 -15.47 35.66 41.59
CA LEU A 469 -15.06 37.06 41.51
C LEU A 469 -13.82 37.23 40.62
N ALA A 470 -12.83 36.36 40.75
CA ALA A 470 -11.64 36.37 39.89
C ALA A 470 -12.00 36.13 38.41
N ALA A 471 -12.84 35.13 38.11
CA ALA A 471 -13.26 34.81 36.75
C ALA A 471 -14.03 35.96 36.09
N VAL A 472 -14.97 36.56 36.82
CA VAL A 472 -15.84 37.64 36.34
C VAL A 472 -15.07 38.96 36.16
N THR A 473 -14.03 39.17 36.96
CA THR A 473 -13.11 40.32 36.81
C THR A 473 -12.25 40.19 35.56
N GLU A 474 -11.90 38.97 35.14
CA GLU A 474 -11.20 38.75 33.88
C GLU A 474 -12.18 38.89 32.69
N ASN A 475 -13.32 38.19 32.74
CA ASN A 475 -14.34 38.24 31.69
C ASN A 475 -15.75 38.25 32.29
N GLY A 476 -16.49 39.34 32.08
CA GLY A 476 -17.81 39.50 32.67
C GLY A 476 -18.81 38.40 32.29
N ASN A 477 -18.67 37.81 31.10
CA ASN A 477 -19.56 36.72 30.65
C ASN A 477 -19.33 35.40 31.40
N ALA A 478 -18.27 35.28 32.21
CA ALA A 478 -18.06 34.13 33.08
C ALA A 478 -19.21 33.93 34.08
N ILE A 479 -19.99 34.97 34.36
CA ILE A 479 -21.12 34.93 35.30
C ILE A 479 -22.21 33.93 34.89
N ASP A 480 -22.32 33.60 33.60
CA ASP A 480 -23.27 32.62 33.08
C ASP A 480 -22.96 31.19 33.58
N PHE A 481 -21.73 30.94 34.04
CA PHE A 481 -21.29 29.63 34.53
C PHE A 481 -21.43 29.45 36.04
N THR A 482 -21.87 30.47 36.77
CA THR A 482 -22.13 30.40 38.21
C THR A 482 -23.59 30.71 38.54
N THR A 483 -24.06 30.25 39.69
CA THR A 483 -25.34 30.67 40.29
C THR A 483 -25.18 31.81 41.29
N VAL A 484 -23.95 32.23 41.60
CA VAL A 484 -23.68 33.30 42.56
C VAL A 484 -24.01 34.64 41.91
N ARG A 485 -24.86 35.43 42.58
CA ARG A 485 -25.37 36.73 42.12
C ARG A 485 -25.27 37.76 43.25
N ASP A 486 -24.06 37.95 43.78
CA ASP A 486 -23.85 39.01 44.79
C ASP A 486 -23.66 40.39 44.13
N PRO A 487 -23.95 41.51 44.83
CA PRO A 487 -23.89 42.85 44.25
C PRO A 487 -22.52 43.23 43.69
N GLU A 488 -21.43 42.74 44.29
CA GLU A 488 -20.06 43.05 43.91
C GLU A 488 -19.67 42.30 42.63
N ILE A 489 -19.94 40.98 42.55
CA ILE A 489 -19.73 40.15 41.37
C ILE A 489 -20.59 40.64 40.21
N MET A 490 -21.86 40.99 40.44
CA MET A 490 -22.73 41.56 39.40
C MET A 490 -22.21 42.90 38.88
N LYS A 491 -21.68 43.75 39.78
CA LYS A 491 -21.05 45.02 39.41
C LYS A 491 -19.81 44.77 38.56
N MET A 492 -18.92 43.88 39.01
CA MET A 492 -17.71 43.52 38.27
C MET A 492 -18.03 42.91 36.91
N ALA A 493 -19.00 41.99 36.82
CA ALA A 493 -19.42 41.41 35.55
C ALA A 493 -19.84 42.49 34.54
N THR A 494 -20.65 43.44 35.00
CA THR A 494 -21.15 44.54 34.16
C THR A 494 -19.99 45.43 33.70
N ILE A 495 -19.03 45.74 34.58
CA ILE A 495 -17.82 46.51 34.23
C ILE A 495 -17.00 45.78 33.15
N HIS A 496 -16.89 44.46 33.26
CA HIS A 496 -16.11 43.61 32.37
C HIS A 496 -16.93 43.04 31.20
N GLY A 497 -17.99 43.75 30.77
CA GLY A 497 -18.65 43.53 29.48
C GLY A 497 -19.90 42.64 29.50
N TYR A 498 -20.31 42.13 30.65
CA TYR A 498 -21.59 41.42 30.79
C TYR A 498 -22.77 42.38 30.64
N ARG A 499 -23.84 41.92 30.00
CA ARG A 499 -25.12 42.65 29.91
C ARG A 499 -26.17 41.93 30.76
N PRO A 500 -26.51 42.46 31.94
CA PRO A 500 -27.49 41.82 32.82
C PRO A 500 -28.88 41.77 32.16
N THR A 501 -29.60 40.70 32.43
CA THR A 501 -31.00 40.55 32.01
C THR A 501 -31.91 41.54 32.74
N LYS A 502 -33.12 41.79 32.21
CA LYS A 502 -34.12 42.66 32.87
C LYS A 502 -34.45 42.20 34.31
N GLU A 503 -34.34 40.92 34.60
CA GLU A 503 -34.60 40.34 35.92
C GLU A 503 -33.43 40.55 36.88
N GLU A 504 -32.20 40.41 36.41
CA GLU A 504 -30.99 40.69 37.21
C GLU A 504 -30.81 42.17 37.54
N VAL A 505 -31.24 43.07 36.63
CA VAL A 505 -31.30 44.52 36.90
C VAL A 505 -32.30 44.82 38.03
N LYS A 506 -33.42 44.09 38.12
CA LYS A 506 -34.38 44.24 39.22
C LYS A 506 -33.81 43.75 40.56
N MET A 507 -32.98 42.69 40.57
CA MET A 507 -32.27 42.26 41.79
C MET A 507 -31.25 43.30 42.27
N LYS A 508 -30.56 44.00 41.36
CA LYS A 508 -29.60 45.08 41.69
C LYS A 508 -30.25 46.25 42.46
N ASN A 509 -31.54 46.49 42.22
CA ASN A 509 -32.32 47.52 42.91
C ASN A 509 -32.87 47.08 44.29
N LYS A 510 -32.79 45.79 44.64
CA LYS A 510 -33.16 45.28 45.99
C LYS A 510 -32.03 45.39 47.03
N PHE A 511 -30.79 45.61 46.59
CA PHE A 511 -29.59 45.68 47.46
C PHE A 511 -29.04 47.12 47.61
N LYS A 512 -29.79 48.14 47.19
CA LYS A 512 -29.48 49.52 47.55
C LYS A 512 -30.21 49.86 48.85
N GLU A 513 -29.46 50.20 49.90
CA GLU A 513 -29.72 51.30 50.84
C GLU A 513 -28.57 51.39 51.87
N PRO A 514 -28.27 52.56 52.48
CA PRO A 514 -28.92 53.85 52.40
C PRO A 514 -28.02 54.99 51.86
N ASN A 515 -28.63 56.16 51.73
CA ASN A 515 -28.11 57.44 51.22
C ASN A 515 -26.62 57.75 51.49
N LEU A 516 -25.94 58.13 50.41
CA LEU A 516 -24.80 59.04 50.44
C LEU A 516 -25.23 60.32 49.70
N ASP A 517 -26.11 61.08 50.35
CA ASP A 517 -26.11 62.54 50.19
C ASP A 517 -24.92 63.03 51.00
N ASP A 518 -23.72 62.94 50.44
CA ASP A 518 -22.64 63.83 50.85
C ASP A 518 -21.54 63.88 49.78
N CYS A 519 -21.09 65.12 49.55
CA CYS A 519 -19.93 65.54 48.77
C CYS A 519 -20.09 65.62 47.24
N GLU A 520 -20.69 66.75 46.85
CA GLU A 520 -20.19 67.71 45.86
C GLU A 520 -18.94 67.30 45.04
N TYR A 521 -19.08 67.20 43.72
CA TYR A 521 -18.14 67.82 42.78
C TYR A 521 -18.81 67.98 41.40
N ARG A 522 -19.48 69.11 41.20
CA ARG A 522 -19.81 69.62 39.86
C ARG A 522 -18.53 70.18 39.23
N ARG A 523 -18.15 69.69 38.05
CA ARG A 523 -18.01 70.48 36.80
C ARG A 523 -17.24 69.68 35.75
N CYS A 524 -17.98 69.19 34.76
CA CYS A 524 -17.49 68.93 33.42
C CYS A 524 -17.16 70.26 32.69
N GLY A 525 -16.23 70.20 31.72
CA GLY A 525 -16.52 70.81 30.41
C GLY A 525 -15.52 71.78 29.78
N VAL A 526 -14.47 71.24 29.15
CA VAL A 526 -14.07 71.39 27.72
C VAL A 526 -14.07 72.77 27.03
N SER A 527 -12.93 73.11 26.41
CA SER A 527 -12.78 73.53 24.99
C SER A 527 -11.28 73.60 24.65
N GLY A 528 -10.76 73.26 23.46
CA GLY A 528 -11.26 72.77 22.18
C GLY A 528 -10.07 72.74 21.18
N GLY A 529 -10.20 72.09 20.02
CA GLY A 529 -9.31 72.38 18.88
C GLY A 529 -8.96 71.28 17.86
N LYS A 530 -9.83 71.13 16.84
CA LYS A 530 -9.53 70.92 15.39
C LYS A 530 -8.59 69.76 14.95
N ARG A 531 -9.09 68.90 14.03
CA ARG A 531 -8.91 69.05 12.56
C ARG A 531 -9.64 67.97 11.72
N LYS A 532 -10.25 68.49 10.65
CA LYS A 532 -10.85 67.91 9.43
C LYS A 532 -10.10 66.70 8.82
N THR A 533 -10.82 65.78 8.16
CA THR A 533 -11.05 65.76 6.68
C THR A 533 -11.99 64.65 6.18
N ARG A 534 -12.91 65.04 5.26
CA ARG A 534 -13.42 64.37 4.02
C ARG A 534 -13.96 62.93 4.13
N ARG A 535 -15.10 62.54 3.53
CA ARG A 535 -15.67 62.87 2.20
C ARG A 535 -17.13 62.36 2.13
N ASN A 536 -17.98 63.12 1.44
CA ASN A 536 -19.33 62.77 1.00
C ASN A 536 -19.41 61.44 0.23
N ILE A 537 -20.56 60.75 0.27
CA ILE A 537 -21.50 60.54 -0.86
C ILE A 537 -22.69 59.64 -0.44
N LYS A 538 -23.91 60.23 -0.55
CA LYS A 538 -25.22 59.72 -1.05
C LYS A 538 -25.77 58.37 -0.54
N LYS A 539 -27.08 58.11 -0.39
CA LYS A 539 -28.37 58.81 -0.57
C LYS A 539 -29.47 57.82 -0.13
N ARG A 540 -30.63 58.36 0.28
CA ARG A 540 -32.02 57.83 0.30
C ARG A 540 -32.61 58.08 1.69
N THR A 541 -33.67 58.86 1.89
CA THR A 541 -34.48 59.71 1.00
C THR A 541 -35.12 60.76 1.89
#